data_AF-A0A2S3U4Q7-F1
#
_entry.id   AF-A0A2S3U4Q7-F1
#
_cell.length_a   1.000
_cell.length_b   1.000
_cell.length_c   1.000
_cell.angle_alpha   90.00
_cell.angle_beta   90.00
_cell.angle_gamma   90.00
#
_symmetry.space_group_name_H-M   'P 1'
#
loop_
_entity.id
_entity.type
_entity.pdbx_description
1 polymer ?
#
loop_
_entity_poly.entity_id
_entity_poly.type
_entity_poly.pdbx_seq_one_letter_code
_entity_poly.pdbx_strand_id
1 'polypeptide(L)'
;MGLSLRFGADQMRTATVWHALTTTHTGNLDQQIIRHIRVSRVLGAALIGAALAGSGALMQAVTRNPLADSGLLGINAGAGLMLTLCLAFFPSYQLYKRLVGPLLVRQPVPD
;
A
#
# COMPACT_ATOMS: atom_id res chain seq x y z
N MET A 1 -1.11 -7.14 -11.93
CA MET A 1 -1.50 -5.71 -12.04
C MET A 1 -2.88 -5.49 -12.68
N GLY A 2 -3.15 -6.01 -13.89
CA GLY A 2 -4.41 -5.74 -14.61
C GLY A 2 -5.73 -6.13 -13.90
N LEU A 3 -5.75 -7.22 -13.11
CA LEU A 3 -6.95 -7.61 -12.34
C LEU A 3 -7.20 -6.71 -11.10
N SER A 4 -6.15 -6.20 -10.45
CA SER A 4 -6.28 -5.40 -9.22
C SER A 4 -6.86 -4.01 -9.49
N LEU A 5 -6.68 -3.49 -10.71
CA LEU A 5 -7.35 -2.27 -11.19
C LEU A 5 -8.83 -2.51 -11.53
N ARG A 6 -9.22 -3.76 -11.83
CA ARG A 6 -10.61 -4.14 -12.21
C ARG A 6 -11.51 -4.41 -11.01
N PHE A 7 -10.97 -4.80 -9.86
CA PHE A 7 -11.78 -5.08 -8.66
C PHE A 7 -11.69 -3.95 -7.65
N GLY A 8 -12.62 -3.00 -7.74
CA GLY A 8 -12.97 -2.21 -6.57
C GLY A 8 -14.18 -1.33 -6.81
N ALA A 9 -15.17 -1.46 -5.93
CA ALA A 9 -16.37 -0.65 -5.67
C ALA A 9 -17.29 -0.24 -6.83
N ASP A 10 -16.81 -0.02 -8.06
CA ASP A 10 -17.65 0.30 -9.20
C ASP A 10 -17.08 -0.31 -10.50
N GLN A 11 -17.94 -0.90 -11.33
CA GLN A 11 -17.56 -1.63 -12.56
C GLN A 11 -17.17 -0.63 -13.67
N MET A 12 -16.03 0.03 -13.53
CA MET A 12 -15.61 1.02 -14.52
C MET A 12 -14.78 0.41 -15.65
N ARG A 13 -15.24 0.69 -16.87
CA ARG A 13 -14.70 0.30 -18.17
C ARG A 13 -13.20 0.59 -18.25
N THR A 14 -12.42 -0.38 -18.75
CA THR A 14 -10.95 -0.34 -18.89
C THR A 14 -10.42 0.90 -19.62
N ALA A 15 -11.22 1.50 -20.49
CA ALA A 15 -10.90 2.76 -21.18
C ALA A 15 -10.75 3.95 -20.20
N THR A 16 -11.52 3.99 -19.11
CA THR A 16 -11.48 5.05 -18.10
C THR A 16 -10.19 5.00 -17.26
N VAL A 17 -9.64 3.80 -17.00
CA VAL A 17 -8.36 3.65 -16.27
C VAL A 17 -7.18 4.18 -17.09
N TRP A 18 -7.19 3.94 -18.41
CA TRP A 18 -6.17 4.47 -19.31
C TRP A 18 -6.26 6.00 -19.43
N HIS A 19 -7.46 6.54 -19.61
CA HIS A 19 -7.68 7.99 -19.65
C HIS A 19 -7.38 8.69 -18.32
N ALA A 20 -7.67 8.06 -17.16
CA ALA A 20 -7.35 8.62 -15.85
C ALA A 20 -5.84 8.67 -15.56
N LEU A 21 -5.05 7.82 -16.21
CA LEU A 21 -3.58 7.83 -16.15
C LEU A 21 -2.98 8.89 -17.09
N THR A 22 -3.59 9.15 -18.25
CA THR A 22 -3.03 10.04 -19.29
C THR A 22 -3.61 11.45 -19.34
N THR A 23 -4.78 11.70 -18.76
CA THR A 23 -5.48 12.98 -18.88
C THR A 23 -5.92 13.52 -17.51
N THR A 24 -5.50 14.74 -17.17
CA THR A 24 -5.81 15.40 -15.89
C THR A 24 -7.04 16.29 -16.05
N HIS A 25 -8.21 15.85 -15.60
CA HIS A 25 -9.38 16.72 -15.44
C HIS A 25 -9.67 16.91 -13.94
N THR A 26 -9.50 18.15 -13.48
CA THR A 26 -9.43 18.58 -12.07
C THR A 26 -10.80 18.60 -11.34
N GLY A 27 -11.86 18.00 -11.91
CA GLY A 27 -13.24 18.16 -11.41
C GLY A 27 -13.85 16.97 -10.65
N ASN A 28 -13.32 15.75 -10.78
CA ASN A 28 -14.02 14.54 -10.31
C ASN A 28 -13.31 13.87 -9.12
N LEU A 29 -13.98 13.79 -7.96
CA LEU A 29 -13.52 13.11 -6.74
C LEU A 29 -13.08 11.66 -7.00
N ASP A 30 -13.76 10.96 -7.92
CA ASP A 30 -13.44 9.59 -8.30
C ASP A 30 -12.04 9.46 -8.91
N GLN A 31 -11.61 10.44 -9.71
CA GLN A 31 -10.28 10.41 -10.32
C GLN A 31 -9.16 10.64 -9.28
N GLN A 32 -9.42 11.46 -8.26
CA GLN A 32 -8.51 11.65 -7.13
C GLN A 32 -8.39 10.38 -6.28
N ILE A 33 -9.52 9.72 -5.94
CA ILE A 33 -9.51 8.46 -5.19
C ILE A 33 -8.75 7.37 -5.96
N ILE A 34 -8.96 7.26 -7.28
CA ILE A 34 -8.25 6.28 -8.11
C ILE A 34 -6.74 6.53 -8.10
N ARG A 35 -6.29 7.78 -8.32
CA ARG A 35 -4.86 8.09 -8.41
C ARG A 35 -4.16 8.04 -7.04
N HIS A 36 -4.75 8.64 -6.01
CA HIS A 36 -4.10 8.74 -4.71
C HIS A 36 -4.16 7.44 -3.90
N ILE A 37 -5.24 6.66 -4.02
CA ILE A 37 -5.43 5.47 -3.19
C ILE A 37 -5.14 4.18 -3.96
N ARG A 38 -5.64 4.03 -5.19
CA ARG A 38 -5.53 2.75 -5.93
C ARG A 38 -4.19 2.61 -6.65
N VAL A 39 -3.76 3.63 -7.39
CA VAL A 39 -2.48 3.59 -8.12
C VAL A 39 -1.32 3.49 -7.14
N SER A 40 -1.32 4.29 -6.07
CA SER A 40 -0.32 4.22 -5.00
C SER A 40 -0.21 2.82 -4.40
N ARG A 41 -1.34 2.17 -4.09
CA ARG A 41 -1.36 0.81 -3.54
C ARG A 41 -0.82 -0.24 -4.52
N VAL A 42 -1.17 -0.15 -5.80
CA VAL A 42 -0.70 -1.11 -6.82
C VAL A 42 0.79 -0.97 -7.06
N LEU A 43 1.32 0.26 -7.10
CA LEU A 43 2.75 0.53 -7.23
C LEU A 43 3.50 0.01 -6.00
N GLY A 44 3.03 0.32 -4.79
CA GLY A 44 3.61 -0.17 -3.55
C GLY A 44 3.63 -1.71 -3.49
N ALA A 45 2.51 -2.36 -3.82
CA ALA A 45 2.44 -3.82 -3.84
C ALA A 45 3.39 -4.47 -4.85
N ALA A 46 3.57 -3.86 -6.04
CA ALA A 46 4.49 -4.37 -7.05
C ALA A 46 5.96 -4.23 -6.61
N LEU A 47 6.32 -3.08 -6.04
CA LEU A 47 7.68 -2.84 -5.54
C LEU A 47 8.01 -3.75 -4.35
N ILE A 48 7.10 -3.86 -3.37
CA ILE A 48 7.27 -4.74 -2.22
C ILE A 48 7.36 -6.20 -2.67
N GLY A 49 6.48 -6.64 -3.58
CA GLY A 49 6.50 -7.99 -4.14
C GLY A 49 7.80 -8.32 -4.86
N ALA A 50 8.33 -7.39 -5.66
CA ALA A 50 9.61 -7.55 -6.35
C ALA A 50 10.79 -7.65 -5.37
N ALA A 51 10.81 -6.81 -4.32
CA ALA A 51 11.83 -6.85 -3.28
C ALA A 51 11.79 -8.17 -2.47
N LEU A 52 10.59 -8.65 -2.12
CA LEU A 52 10.42 -9.93 -1.42
C LEU A 52 10.85 -11.12 -2.29
N ALA A 53 10.47 -11.14 -3.57
CA ALA A 53 10.89 -12.17 -4.51
C ALA A 53 12.42 -12.20 -4.67
N GLY A 54 13.06 -11.02 -4.79
CA GLY A 54 14.51 -10.90 -4.86
C GLY A 54 15.20 -11.40 -3.59
N SER A 55 14.72 -11.00 -2.41
CA SER A 55 15.25 -11.47 -1.12
C SER A 55 15.15 -12.99 -0.96
N GLY A 56 14.01 -13.58 -1.32
CA GLY A 56 13.80 -15.04 -1.29
C GLY A 56 14.73 -15.78 -2.25
N ALA A 57 14.84 -15.33 -3.50
CA ALA A 57 15.73 -15.93 -4.49
C ALA A 57 17.21 -15.84 -4.07
N LEU A 58 17.62 -14.71 -3.49
CA LEU A 58 18.98 -14.49 -3.01
C LEU A 58 19.30 -15.38 -1.80
N MET A 59 18.35 -15.52 -0.88
CA MET A 59 18.49 -16.43 0.27
C MET A 59 18.59 -17.89 -0.16
N GLN A 60 17.75 -18.33 -1.10
CA GLN A 60 17.80 -19.66 -1.69
C GLN A 60 19.14 -19.90 -2.42
N ALA A 61 19.68 -18.89 -3.11
CA ALA A 61 20.95 -18.97 -3.82
C ALA A 61 22.17 -19.06 -2.87
N VAL A 62 22.20 -18.25 -1.81
CA VAL A 62 23.31 -18.22 -0.83
C VAL A 62 23.32 -19.51 0.00
N THR A 63 22.16 -19.96 0.46
CA THR A 63 22.04 -21.20 1.26
C THR A 63 22.11 -22.46 0.40
N ARG A 64 21.97 -22.34 -0.92
CA ARG A 64 21.79 -23.44 -1.87
C ARG A 64 20.67 -24.39 -1.45
N ASN A 65 19.64 -23.86 -0.79
CA ASN A 65 18.50 -24.60 -0.29
C ASN A 65 17.21 -23.98 -0.84
N PRO A 66 16.48 -24.67 -1.74
CA PRO A 66 15.24 -24.16 -2.32
C PRO A 66 14.11 -24.00 -1.28
N LEU A 67 14.26 -24.56 -0.07
CA LEU A 67 13.33 -24.40 1.05
C LEU A 67 13.70 -23.22 1.98
N ALA A 68 14.83 -22.54 1.74
CA ALA A 68 15.23 -21.41 2.57
C ALA A 68 14.34 -20.20 2.31
N ASP A 69 13.75 -19.67 3.38
CA ASP A 69 12.98 -18.44 3.37
C ASP A 69 13.77 -17.29 4.00
N SER A 70 13.73 -16.12 3.36
CA SER A 70 14.32 -14.89 3.88
C SER A 70 13.72 -14.44 5.23
N GLY A 71 12.50 -14.90 5.55
CA GLY A 71 11.87 -14.69 6.85
C GLY A 71 12.57 -15.38 8.03
N LEU A 72 13.37 -16.41 7.78
CA LEU A 72 14.06 -17.18 8.82
C LEU A 72 15.21 -16.42 9.51
N LEU A 73 15.66 -15.29 8.95
CA LEU A 73 16.68 -14.41 9.56
C LEU A 73 16.16 -13.60 10.76
N GLY A 74 14.87 -13.71 11.10
CA GLY A 74 14.29 -13.00 12.23
C GLY A 74 13.95 -11.53 11.96
N ILE A 75 14.09 -11.06 10.71
CA ILE A 75 13.80 -9.67 10.30
C ILE A 75 12.33 -9.31 10.59
N ASN A 76 11.39 -10.21 10.29
CA ASN A 76 9.96 -10.00 10.57
C ASN A 76 9.67 -9.95 12.08
N ALA A 77 10.31 -10.82 12.87
CA ALA A 77 10.16 -10.83 14.31
C ALA A 77 10.70 -9.55 14.95
N GLY A 78 11.87 -9.07 14.51
CA GLY A 78 12.47 -7.81 14.96
C GLY A 78 11.63 -6.59 14.57
N ALA A 79 11.13 -6.54 13.33
CA ALA A 79 10.25 -5.47 12.87
C ALA A 79 8.94 -5.42 13.67
N GLY A 80 8.32 -6.58 13.93
CA GLY A 80 7.11 -6.69 14.74
C GLY A 80 7.32 -6.26 16.20
N LEU A 81 8.45 -6.64 16.79
CA LEU A 81 8.83 -6.22 18.14
C LEU A 81 9.04 -4.71 18.22
N MET A 82 9.79 -4.12 17.28
CA MET A 82 10.02 -2.67 17.24
C MET A 82 8.72 -1.89 17.03
N LEU A 83 7.84 -2.36 16.13
CA LEU A 83 6.52 -1.77 15.92
C LEU A 83 5.69 -1.80 17.21
N THR A 84 5.68 -2.93 17.90
CA THR A 84 4.95 -3.12 19.16
C THR A 84 5.49 -2.22 20.26
N LEU A 85 6.81 -2.11 20.41
CA LEU A 85 7.44 -1.18 21.35
C LEU A 85 7.07 0.27 21.02
N CYS A 86 7.15 0.66 19.75
CA CYS A 86 6.79 2.01 19.32
C CYS A 86 5.32 2.34 19.65
N LEU A 87 4.41 1.39 19.41
CA LEU A 87 2.99 1.50 19.78
C LEU A 87 2.77 1.57 21.30
N ALA A 88 3.50 0.76 22.06
CA ALA A 88 3.35 0.66 23.52
C ALA A 88 3.86 1.91 24.24
N PHE A 89 5.00 2.46 23.81
CA PHE A 89 5.66 3.58 24.49
C PHE A 89 5.23 4.96 23.97
N PHE A 90 4.65 5.06 22.78
CA PHE A 90 4.12 6.33 22.25
C PHE A 90 2.60 6.29 22.00
N PRO A 91 1.74 6.05 23.00
CA PRO A 91 0.29 6.00 22.79
C PRO A 91 -0.31 7.35 22.34
N SER A 92 0.37 8.47 22.59
CA SER A 92 -0.07 9.82 22.24
C SER A 92 -0.18 10.07 20.73
N TYR A 93 0.68 9.49 19.89
CA TYR A 93 0.53 9.62 18.42
C TYR A 93 -0.71 8.88 17.90
N GLN A 94 -1.07 7.76 18.54
CA GLN A 94 -2.28 7.01 18.19
C GLN A 94 -3.53 7.78 18.59
N LEU A 95 -3.51 8.40 19.78
CA LEU A 95 -4.62 9.23 20.23
C LEU A 95 -4.81 10.44 19.30
N TYR A 96 -3.72 11.12 18.93
CA TYR A 96 -3.76 12.24 17.98
C TYR A 96 -4.30 11.81 16.61
N LYS A 97 -3.81 10.71 16.03
CA LYS A 97 -4.34 10.21 14.73
C LYS A 97 -5.82 9.81 14.82
N ARG A 98 -6.27 9.24 15.93
CA ARG A 98 -7.67 8.85 16.13
C ARG A 98 -8.60 10.06 16.31
N LEU A 99 -8.15 11.10 16.99
CA LEU A 99 -8.94 12.31 17.26
C LEU A 99 -8.91 13.30 16.09
N VAL A 100 -7.77 13.47 15.44
CA VAL A 100 -7.56 14.48 14.38
C VAL A 100 -7.70 13.90 12.97
N GLY A 101 -7.48 12.59 12.80
CA GLY A 101 -7.63 11.91 11.51
C GLY A 101 -9.00 12.09 10.84
N PRO A 102 -10.13 11.98 11.56
CA PRO A 102 -11.46 12.21 10.99
C PRO A 102 -11.69 13.67 10.57
N LEU A 103 -11.07 14.62 11.26
CA LEU A 103 -11.21 16.05 11.01
C LEU A 103 -10.45 16.50 9.76
N LEU A 104 -9.33 15.85 9.41
CA LEU A 104 -8.56 16.15 8.20
C LEU A 104 -9.19 15.56 6.92
N VAL A 105 -9.99 14.50 7.04
CA VAL A 105 -10.61 13.80 5.90
C VAL A 105 -11.94 14.42 5.47
N ARG A 106 -12.58 15.24 6.32
CA ARG A 106 -13.84 15.90 6.00
C ARG A 106 -13.60 17.22 5.25
N GLN A 107 -13.06 17.16 4.04
CA GLN A 107 -13.16 18.28 3.11
C GLN A 107 -14.61 18.36 2.59
N PRO A 108 -15.22 19.56 2.52
CA PRO A 108 -16.62 19.72 2.11
C PRO A 108 -16.76 19.39 0.63
N VAL A 109 -17.71 18.53 0.29
CA VAL A 109 -18.17 18.33 -1.10
C VAL A 109 -18.98 19.58 -1.46
N PRO A 110 -18.59 20.37 -2.48
CA PRO A 110 -19.44 21.44 -2.99
C PRO A 110 -20.61 20.84 -3.76
N ASP A 111 -21.82 21.33 -3.46
CA ASP A 111 -23.09 20.93 -4.06
C ASP A 111 -23.17 21.21 -5.57
#